data_AF-A0A167HMS4-F1
#
_entry.id   AF-A0A167HMS4-F1
#
_cell.length_a   1.000
_cell.length_b   1.000
_cell.length_c   1.000
_cell.angle_alpha   90.00
_cell.angle_beta   90.00
_cell.angle_gamma   90.00
#
_symmetry.space_group_name_H-M   'P 1'
#
loop_
_entity.id
_entity.type
_entity.pdbx_description
1 polymer ?
#
loop_
_entity_poly.entity_id
_entity_poly.type
_entity_poly.pdbx_seq_one_letter_code
_entity_poly.pdbx_strand_id
1 'polypeptide(L)'
;VLSNPGHFSGIRYLDLTSIPLRDDDVKHIAFMVHLETLHLGETGIGTDALCMLSLLKNCLALLHLQDNSKIDDDAIPTFAVLHKLRFLKIEGTSITMHGIRKLAKRLDKDQRVMGISLPLACEDYLADLSTHYCIHPDPPLITSAEAVPSLSVIALKANLSAHHAINDGILPTGTKAEMVQRLIDILEIRAGDLLLGKVFGLHDDRASDEDCSQLESAGEDDSDITEVESRDILSASS
;
A
#
# COMPACT_ATOMS: atom_id res chain seq x y z
N VAL A 1 28.88 6.52 -0.83
CA VAL A 1 28.57 6.77 -2.26
C VAL A 1 27.38 7.69 -2.43
N LEU A 2 26.26 7.45 -1.73
CA LEU A 2 25.03 8.27 -1.82
C LEU A 2 25.14 9.70 -1.25
N SER A 3 26.22 10.02 -0.54
CA SER A 3 26.36 11.27 0.22
C SER A 3 26.67 12.52 -0.62
N ASN A 4 26.95 12.39 -1.92
CA ASN A 4 27.25 13.54 -2.80
C ASN A 4 25.95 14.10 -3.44
N PRO A 5 25.51 15.31 -3.05
CA PRO A 5 24.32 15.92 -3.63
C PRO A 5 24.53 16.24 -5.12
N GLY A 6 23.57 15.90 -5.97
CA GLY A 6 23.54 16.30 -7.39
C GLY A 6 24.18 15.33 -8.39
N HIS A 7 24.99 14.34 -7.96
CA HIS A 7 25.55 13.34 -8.88
C HIS A 7 24.53 12.31 -9.37
N PHE A 8 23.42 12.15 -8.65
CA PHE A 8 22.39 11.16 -8.95
C PHE A 8 21.09 11.79 -9.44
N SER A 9 21.14 13.04 -9.93
CA SER A 9 19.95 13.76 -10.38
C SER A 9 19.28 13.14 -11.61
N GLY A 10 19.92 12.21 -12.31
CA GLY A 10 19.33 11.49 -13.45
C GLY A 10 18.78 10.10 -13.12
N ILE A 11 18.93 9.61 -11.89
CA ILE A 11 18.49 8.26 -11.54
C ILE A 11 16.97 8.20 -11.48
N ARG A 12 16.39 7.28 -12.25
CA ARG A 12 14.94 6.96 -12.25
C ARG A 12 14.62 5.63 -11.58
N TYR A 13 15.57 4.71 -11.54
CA TYR A 13 15.46 3.39 -10.93
C TYR A 13 16.60 3.16 -9.95
N LEU A 14 16.27 2.74 -8.73
CA LEU A 14 17.25 2.36 -7.72
C LEU A 14 16.80 1.09 -7.00
N ASP A 15 17.66 0.07 -7.04
CA ASP A 15 17.47 -1.18 -6.32
C ASP A 15 18.53 -1.36 -5.25
N LEU A 16 18.09 -1.49 -4.00
CA LEU A 16 18.92 -1.76 -2.83
C LEU A 16 18.37 -2.97 -2.05
N THR A 17 17.65 -3.88 -2.71
CA THR A 17 17.06 -5.06 -2.08
C THR A 17 18.12 -5.92 -1.40
N SER A 18 17.82 -6.41 -0.20
CA SER A 18 18.70 -7.22 0.65
C SER A 18 20.02 -6.52 1.05
N ILE A 19 20.12 -5.20 0.87
CA ILE A 19 21.26 -4.41 1.36
C ILE A 19 20.90 -3.88 2.75
N PRO A 20 21.64 -4.23 3.82
CA PRO A 20 21.38 -3.68 5.13
C PRO A 20 21.58 -2.16 5.15
N LEU A 21 20.52 -1.42 5.47
CA LEU A 21 20.53 0.03 5.58
C LEU A 21 20.13 0.46 6.99
N ARG A 22 20.59 1.66 7.38
CA ARG A 22 20.03 2.41 8.51
C ARG A 22 19.03 3.41 7.98
N ASP A 23 18.07 3.81 8.81
CA ASP A 23 17.05 4.79 8.44
C ASP A 23 17.68 6.12 7.98
N ASP A 24 18.80 6.50 8.60
CA ASP A 24 19.61 7.67 8.22
C ASP A 24 20.21 7.59 6.81
N ASP A 25 20.41 6.39 6.24
CA ASP A 25 20.97 6.23 4.91
C ASP A 25 19.94 6.63 3.83
N VAL A 26 18.64 6.45 4.12
CA VAL A 26 17.53 6.75 3.20
C VAL A 26 17.39 8.25 2.92
N LYS A 27 17.88 9.12 3.81
CA LYS A 27 17.88 10.58 3.58
C LYS A 27 18.59 10.98 2.29
N HIS A 28 19.58 10.20 1.85
CA HIS A 28 20.32 10.48 0.63
C HIS A 28 19.51 10.14 -0.62
N ILE A 29 18.63 9.14 -0.54
CA ILE A 29 17.71 8.75 -1.61
C ILE A 29 16.64 9.83 -1.81
N ALA A 30 16.20 10.47 -0.72
CA ALA A 30 15.17 11.50 -0.74
C ALA A 30 15.51 12.74 -1.61
N PHE A 31 16.78 12.95 -1.95
CA PHE A 31 17.21 14.04 -2.84
C PHE A 31 17.25 13.65 -4.33
N MET A 32 16.95 12.39 -4.68
CA MET A 32 16.87 11.93 -6.06
C MET A 32 15.52 12.31 -6.68
N VAL A 33 15.34 13.58 -6.99
CA VAL A 33 14.05 14.17 -7.42
C VAL A 33 13.52 13.70 -8.78
N HIS A 34 14.18 12.75 -9.44
CA HIS A 34 13.68 12.10 -10.65
C HIS A 34 13.48 10.59 -10.45
N LEU A 35 13.61 10.10 -9.21
CA LEU A 35 13.45 8.70 -8.89
C LEU A 35 11.97 8.31 -9.00
N GLU A 36 11.71 7.29 -9.81
CA GLU A 36 10.37 6.77 -10.10
C GLU A 36 10.17 5.38 -9.51
N THR A 37 11.21 4.56 -9.49
CA THR A 37 11.18 3.19 -8.95
C THR A 37 12.24 3.04 -7.88
N LEU A 38 11.82 2.58 -6.70
CA LEU A 38 12.70 2.35 -5.56
C LEU A 38 12.41 1.00 -4.91
N HIS A 39 13.42 0.12 -4.90
CA HIS A 39 13.38 -1.13 -4.16
C HIS A 39 14.24 -1.05 -2.90
N LEU A 40 13.60 -1.28 -1.76
CA LEU A 40 14.19 -1.30 -0.42
C LEU A 40 13.76 -2.56 0.35
N GLY A 41 13.44 -3.64 -0.36
CA GLY A 41 13.04 -4.90 0.26
C GLY A 41 14.17 -5.51 1.09
N GLU A 42 13.86 -6.13 2.23
CA GLU A 42 14.81 -6.82 3.09
C GLU A 42 16.04 -5.96 3.50
N THR A 43 15.85 -4.65 3.67
CA THR A 43 16.94 -3.73 4.03
C THR A 43 17.09 -3.54 5.55
N GLY A 44 16.06 -3.89 6.32
CA GLY A 44 16.01 -3.77 7.77
C GLY A 44 15.65 -2.37 8.30
N ILE A 45 15.22 -1.48 7.41
CA ILE A 45 14.77 -0.11 7.72
C ILE A 45 13.45 -0.11 8.49
N GLY A 46 13.24 0.94 9.27
CA GLY A 46 12.00 1.20 10.01
C GLY A 46 11.13 2.28 9.37
N THR A 47 9.97 2.53 9.99
CA THR A 47 9.04 3.58 9.57
C THR A 47 9.68 4.97 9.49
N ASP A 48 10.64 5.28 10.37
CA ASP A 48 11.32 6.58 10.39
C ASP A 48 12.07 6.87 9.06
N ALA A 49 12.60 5.84 8.41
CA ALA A 49 13.25 5.97 7.11
C ALA A 49 12.28 6.49 6.03
N LEU A 50 11.02 6.08 6.11
CA LEU A 50 10.00 6.42 5.12
C LEU A 50 9.58 7.89 5.20
N CYS A 51 9.62 8.51 6.38
CA CYS A 51 9.32 9.93 6.53
C CYS A 51 10.13 10.81 5.56
N MET A 52 11.39 10.44 5.29
CA MET A 52 12.25 11.15 4.34
C MET A 52 11.82 10.97 2.88
N LEU A 53 11.21 9.83 2.53
CA LEU A 53 10.71 9.56 1.18
C LEU A 53 9.56 10.49 0.78
N SER A 54 8.89 11.15 1.74
CA SER A 54 7.87 12.17 1.46
C SER A 54 8.36 13.32 0.56
N LEU A 55 9.68 13.56 0.50
CA LEU A 55 10.29 14.53 -0.41
C LEU A 55 10.16 14.11 -1.89
N LEU A 56 10.00 12.81 -2.16
CA LEU A 56 9.82 12.24 -3.51
C LEU A 56 8.34 12.21 -3.95
N LYS A 57 7.45 12.89 -3.23
CA LYS A 57 5.98 12.88 -3.44
C LYS A 57 5.49 13.12 -4.87
N ASN A 58 6.27 13.82 -5.67
CA ASN A 58 5.92 14.21 -7.02
C ASN A 58 6.55 13.32 -8.11
N CYS A 59 7.33 12.31 -7.74
CA CYS A 59 8.17 11.56 -8.68
C CYS A 59 8.04 10.05 -8.48
N LEU A 60 8.05 9.58 -7.22
CA LEU A 60 8.05 8.15 -6.94
C LEU A 60 6.73 7.50 -7.36
N ALA A 61 6.82 6.50 -8.23
CA ALA A 61 5.71 5.77 -8.84
C ALA A 61 5.61 4.33 -8.33
N LEU A 62 6.74 3.66 -8.09
CA LEU A 62 6.81 2.28 -7.60
C LEU A 62 7.70 2.22 -6.36
N LEU A 63 7.18 1.64 -5.28
CA LEU A 63 7.91 1.50 -4.01
C LEU A 63 7.78 0.09 -3.46
N HIS A 64 8.92 -0.60 -3.37
CA HIS A 64 9.01 -1.97 -2.88
C HIS A 64 9.67 -1.98 -1.50
N LEU A 65 8.95 -2.43 -0.48
CA LEU A 65 9.33 -2.41 0.94
C LEU A 65 9.23 -3.79 1.59
N GLN A 66 9.11 -4.86 0.80
CA GLN A 66 8.85 -6.19 1.32
C GLN A 66 9.89 -6.63 2.36
N ASP A 67 9.49 -7.45 3.32
CA ASP A 67 10.36 -8.05 4.34
C ASP A 67 11.06 -7.04 5.27
N ASN A 68 10.50 -5.85 5.43
CA ASN A 68 10.91 -4.87 6.45
C ASN A 68 9.91 -4.87 7.61
N SER A 69 10.07 -5.82 8.53
CA SER A 69 9.16 -6.01 9.67
C SER A 69 9.05 -4.83 10.64
N LYS A 70 9.99 -3.88 10.61
CA LYS A 70 9.95 -2.66 11.44
C LYS A 70 9.08 -1.53 10.85
N ILE A 71 8.56 -1.71 9.64
CA ILE A 71 7.62 -0.76 9.03
C ILE A 71 6.22 -1.09 9.53
N ASP A 72 5.54 -0.12 10.10
CA ASP A 72 4.22 -0.26 10.74
C ASP A 72 3.22 0.81 10.26
N ASP A 73 2.05 0.89 10.91
CA ASP A 73 0.96 1.80 10.55
C ASP A 73 1.34 3.30 10.59
N ASP A 74 2.46 3.67 11.22
CA ASP A 74 2.94 5.05 11.22
C ASP A 74 3.51 5.46 9.87
N ALA A 75 3.72 4.52 8.94
CA ALA A 75 4.13 4.76 7.56
C ALA A 75 2.98 5.30 6.67
N ILE A 76 1.73 5.08 7.07
CA ILE A 76 0.54 5.40 6.24
C ILE A 76 0.48 6.88 5.80
N PRO A 77 0.77 7.89 6.64
CA PRO A 77 0.82 9.28 6.22
C PRO A 77 1.82 9.52 5.08
N THR A 78 2.96 8.84 5.09
CA THR A 78 3.98 8.93 4.04
C THR A 78 3.41 8.42 2.72
N PHE A 79 2.81 7.22 2.69
CA PHE A 79 2.24 6.67 1.45
C PHE A 79 1.10 7.54 0.90
N ALA A 80 0.31 8.16 1.77
CA ALA A 80 -0.76 9.06 1.35
C ALA A 80 -0.23 10.31 0.62
N VAL A 81 0.89 10.89 1.06
CA VAL A 81 1.48 12.08 0.41
C VAL A 81 2.27 11.78 -0.86
N LEU A 82 2.63 10.52 -1.12
CA LEU A 82 3.26 10.13 -2.39
C LEU A 82 2.24 10.12 -3.52
N HIS A 83 1.91 11.32 -4.05
CA HIS A 83 0.82 11.54 -5.00
C HIS A 83 0.98 10.83 -6.35
N LYS A 84 2.22 10.52 -6.73
CA LYS A 84 2.53 9.77 -7.97
C LYS A 84 2.63 8.27 -7.77
N LEU A 85 2.58 7.78 -6.53
CA LEU A 85 2.73 6.36 -6.25
C LEU A 85 1.55 5.61 -6.88
N ARG A 86 1.87 4.56 -7.64
CA ARG A 86 0.93 3.69 -8.37
C ARG A 86 1.00 2.26 -7.91
N PHE A 87 2.13 1.83 -7.38
CA PHE A 87 2.30 0.50 -6.81
C PHE A 87 3.08 0.54 -5.51
N LEU A 88 2.61 -0.20 -4.50
CA LEU A 88 3.23 -0.31 -3.19
C LEU A 88 3.32 -1.77 -2.77
N LYS A 89 4.54 -2.29 -2.63
CA LYS A 89 4.78 -3.66 -2.14
C LYS A 89 5.14 -3.62 -0.67
N ILE A 90 4.31 -4.16 0.22
CA ILE A 90 4.50 -4.12 1.70
C ILE A 90 4.32 -5.48 2.39
N GLU A 91 4.46 -6.57 1.63
CA GLU A 91 4.60 -7.93 2.19
C GLU A 91 5.66 -7.99 3.31
N GLY A 92 5.44 -8.80 4.35
CA GLY A 92 6.43 -8.95 5.43
C GLY A 92 6.67 -7.71 6.31
N THR A 93 5.88 -6.64 6.15
CA THR A 93 5.86 -5.50 7.07
C THR A 93 4.89 -5.74 8.24
N SER A 94 4.96 -4.88 9.27
CA SER A 94 4.05 -4.88 10.42
C SER A 94 2.86 -3.94 10.24
N ILE A 95 2.56 -3.53 9.00
CA ILE A 95 1.34 -2.75 8.68
C ILE A 95 0.12 -3.64 8.91
N THR A 96 -0.89 -3.09 9.57
CA THR A 96 -2.11 -3.83 9.94
C THR A 96 -3.29 -3.44 9.05
N MET A 97 -4.36 -4.22 9.11
CA MET A 97 -5.64 -3.89 8.47
C MET A 97 -6.16 -2.49 8.86
N HIS A 98 -5.83 -1.99 10.05
CA HIS A 98 -6.17 -0.62 10.45
C HIS A 98 -5.43 0.41 9.61
N GLY A 99 -4.13 0.23 9.42
CA GLY A 99 -3.31 1.05 8.53
C GLY A 99 -3.79 1.01 7.09
N ILE A 100 -4.08 -0.17 6.56
CA ILE A 100 -4.58 -0.36 5.19
C ILE A 100 -5.93 0.35 4.97
N ARG A 101 -6.89 0.21 5.88
CA ARG A 101 -8.18 0.94 5.82
C ARG A 101 -7.99 2.45 5.89
N LYS A 102 -7.09 2.92 6.75
CA LYS A 102 -6.74 4.35 6.84
C LYS A 102 -6.16 4.84 5.51
N LEU A 103 -5.23 4.11 4.91
CA LEU A 103 -4.66 4.46 3.62
C LEU A 103 -5.76 4.53 2.57
N ALA A 104 -6.59 3.50 2.46
CA ALA A 104 -7.68 3.45 1.49
C ALA A 104 -8.64 4.65 1.64
N LYS A 105 -9.03 4.98 2.87
CA LYS A 105 -9.88 6.15 3.16
C LYS A 105 -9.24 7.48 2.74
N ARG A 106 -7.90 7.59 2.78
CA ARG A 106 -7.19 8.80 2.33
C ARG A 106 -7.12 8.84 0.81
N LEU A 107 -6.80 7.72 0.17
CA LEU A 107 -6.73 7.63 -1.28
C LEU A 107 -8.10 7.84 -1.95
N ASP A 108 -9.17 7.31 -1.38
CA ASP A 108 -10.54 7.54 -1.88
C ASP A 108 -10.93 9.02 -1.84
N LYS A 109 -10.57 9.76 -0.78
CA LYS A 109 -10.78 11.20 -0.71
C LYS A 109 -10.03 11.96 -1.80
N ASP A 110 -8.85 11.47 -2.16
CA ASP A 110 -8.02 12.03 -3.23
C ASP A 110 -8.40 11.48 -4.62
N GLN A 111 -9.41 10.60 -4.72
CA GLN A 111 -9.82 9.88 -5.93
C GLN A 111 -8.65 9.14 -6.60
N ARG A 112 -7.76 8.56 -5.78
CA ARG A 112 -6.55 7.87 -6.22
C ARG A 112 -6.74 6.35 -6.09
N VAL A 113 -6.33 5.64 -7.14
CA VAL A 113 -6.24 4.18 -7.20
C VAL A 113 -4.77 3.80 -7.34
N MET A 114 -4.37 2.70 -6.70
CA MET A 114 -2.99 2.24 -6.61
C MET A 114 -2.97 0.73 -6.42
N GLY A 115 -2.09 -0.01 -7.09
CA GLY A 115 -1.87 -1.42 -6.78
C GLY A 115 -1.13 -1.56 -5.44
N ILE A 116 -1.51 -2.54 -4.63
CA ILE A 116 -0.86 -2.83 -3.36
C ILE A 116 -0.67 -4.32 -3.20
N SER A 117 0.47 -4.74 -2.67
CA SER A 117 0.60 -6.08 -2.09
C SER A 117 0.54 -5.96 -0.58
N LEU A 118 -0.11 -6.92 0.08
CA LEU A 118 -0.47 -6.79 1.50
C LEU A 118 0.43 -7.67 2.38
N PRO A 119 0.58 -7.33 3.66
CA PRO A 119 1.12 -8.27 4.63
C PRO A 119 0.23 -9.51 4.71
N LEU A 120 0.83 -10.70 4.86
CA LEU A 120 0.11 -11.98 4.87
C LEU A 120 -1.10 -12.00 5.81
N ALA A 121 -0.96 -11.45 7.02
CA ALA A 121 -2.07 -11.38 7.98
C ALA A 121 -3.27 -10.55 7.49
N CYS A 122 -3.03 -9.56 6.63
CA CYS A 122 -4.08 -8.76 5.99
C CYS A 122 -4.74 -9.53 4.84
N GLU A 123 -3.96 -10.29 4.07
CA GLU A 123 -4.49 -11.17 3.01
C GLU A 123 -5.38 -12.26 3.60
N ASP A 124 -4.91 -12.96 4.63
CA ASP A 124 -5.68 -13.97 5.38
C ASP A 124 -6.98 -13.37 5.91
N TYR A 125 -6.93 -12.16 6.49
CA TYR A 125 -8.12 -11.46 6.98
C TYR A 125 -9.15 -11.21 5.88
N LEU A 126 -8.70 -10.80 4.69
CA LEU A 126 -9.57 -10.51 3.54
C LEU A 126 -10.10 -11.78 2.88
N ALA A 127 -9.33 -12.86 2.84
CA ALA A 127 -9.79 -14.15 2.37
C ALA A 127 -10.97 -14.66 3.22
N ASP A 128 -10.93 -14.40 4.53
CA ASP A 128 -11.96 -14.80 5.48
C ASP A 128 -13.05 -13.74 5.71
N LEU A 129 -13.17 -12.72 4.84
CA LEU A 129 -14.08 -11.58 5.05
C LEU A 129 -15.52 -11.99 5.31
N SER A 130 -15.97 -13.04 4.60
CA SER A 130 -17.32 -13.59 4.71
C SER A 130 -17.63 -14.24 6.06
N THR A 131 -16.62 -14.48 6.90
CA THR A 131 -16.76 -15.05 8.25
C THR A 131 -16.85 -13.99 9.34
N HIS A 132 -16.47 -12.73 9.05
CA HIS A 132 -16.34 -11.72 10.11
C HIS A 132 -17.68 -11.09 10.55
N TYR A 133 -18.78 -11.23 9.80
CA TYR A 133 -19.24 -10.15 8.94
C TYR A 133 -20.38 -10.46 7.96
N CYS A 134 -21.64 -10.11 8.21
CA CYS A 134 -22.64 -10.00 7.12
C CYS A 134 -22.24 -8.90 6.10
N ILE A 135 -21.69 -9.32 4.95
CA ILE A 135 -21.17 -8.42 3.91
C ILE A 135 -22.30 -7.66 3.20
N HIS A 136 -23.42 -8.32 2.90
CA HIS A 136 -24.54 -7.71 2.17
C HIS A 136 -25.84 -7.88 2.96
N PRO A 137 -26.08 -7.05 3.99
CA PRO A 137 -27.32 -7.11 4.75
C PRO A 137 -28.49 -6.57 3.92
N ASP A 138 -29.58 -7.34 3.86
CA ASP A 138 -30.79 -6.97 3.10
C ASP A 138 -31.63 -5.91 3.83
N PRO A 139 -32.37 -5.05 3.11
CA PRO A 139 -33.34 -4.14 3.72
C PRO A 139 -34.35 -4.91 4.61
N PRO A 140 -34.71 -4.40 5.81
CA PRO A 140 -34.55 -3.03 6.31
C PRO A 140 -33.26 -2.79 7.14
N LEU A 141 -32.26 -3.65 7.05
CA LEU A 141 -30.99 -3.48 7.77
C LEU A 141 -30.20 -2.29 7.22
N ILE A 142 -29.46 -1.60 8.09
CA ILE A 142 -28.67 -0.43 7.71
C ILE A 142 -27.23 -0.82 7.45
N THR A 143 -26.61 -0.12 6.51
CA THR A 143 -25.20 -0.32 6.13
C THR A 143 -24.32 0.88 6.46
N SER A 144 -24.91 2.00 6.89
CA SER A 144 -24.21 3.25 7.23
C SER A 144 -24.15 3.45 8.74
N ALA A 145 -22.94 3.62 9.28
CA ALA A 145 -22.69 3.87 10.70
C ALA A 145 -23.35 5.18 11.19
N GLU A 146 -23.51 6.18 10.31
CA GLU A 146 -24.06 7.50 10.65
C GLU A 146 -25.52 7.44 11.13
N ALA A 147 -26.29 6.45 10.65
CA ALA A 147 -27.69 6.29 11.02
C ALA A 147 -27.89 5.55 12.35
N VAL A 148 -26.87 4.84 12.84
CA VAL A 148 -26.95 3.94 14.00
C VAL A 148 -27.48 4.62 15.28
N PRO A 149 -27.01 5.83 15.68
CA PRO A 149 -27.46 6.45 16.93
C PRO A 149 -28.96 6.73 16.99
N SER A 150 -29.60 6.91 15.83
CA SER A 150 -31.04 7.20 15.71
C SER A 150 -31.93 5.96 15.82
N LEU A 151 -31.35 4.76 15.78
CA LEU A 151 -32.12 3.51 15.72
C LEU A 151 -32.85 3.17 17.02
N SER A 152 -33.97 2.45 16.84
CA SER A 152 -34.67 1.78 17.93
C SER A 152 -33.90 0.55 18.41
N VAL A 153 -34.14 0.11 19.64
CA VAL A 153 -33.54 -1.12 20.18
C VAL A 153 -33.88 -2.35 19.33
N ILE A 154 -35.08 -2.39 18.75
CA ILE A 154 -35.52 -3.49 17.87
C ILE A 154 -34.67 -3.51 16.59
N ALA A 155 -34.46 -2.34 15.97
CA ALA A 155 -33.64 -2.23 14.76
C ALA A 155 -32.16 -2.56 15.03
N LEU A 156 -31.61 -2.11 16.16
CA LEU A 156 -30.24 -2.45 16.59
C LEU A 156 -30.07 -3.97 16.74
N LYS A 157 -31.01 -4.63 17.44
CA LYS A 157 -31.02 -6.08 17.61
C LYS A 157 -31.10 -6.80 16.27
N ALA A 158 -31.99 -6.37 15.37
CA ALA A 158 -32.12 -6.99 14.05
C ALA A 158 -30.83 -6.90 13.23
N ASN A 159 -30.16 -5.74 13.22
CA ASN A 159 -28.88 -5.56 12.54
C ASN A 159 -27.79 -6.43 13.16
N LEU A 160 -27.62 -6.39 14.49
CA LEU A 160 -26.60 -7.19 15.16
C LEU A 160 -26.88 -8.70 15.03
N SER A 161 -28.14 -9.13 15.01
CA SER A 161 -28.50 -10.53 14.78
C SER A 161 -28.12 -11.01 13.39
N ALA A 162 -28.22 -10.15 12.36
CA ALA A 162 -27.77 -10.50 11.02
C ALA A 162 -26.25 -10.71 10.96
N HIS A 163 -25.47 -9.87 11.65
CA HIS A 163 -24.02 -10.07 11.76
C HIS A 163 -23.67 -11.26 12.66
N HIS A 164 -24.40 -11.48 13.75
CA HIS A 164 -24.26 -12.64 14.65
C HIS A 164 -24.44 -13.97 13.92
N ALA A 165 -25.40 -14.05 12.99
CA ALA A 165 -25.63 -15.26 12.21
C ALA A 165 -24.43 -15.67 11.34
N ILE A 166 -23.48 -14.76 11.11
CA ILE A 166 -22.23 -15.03 10.41
C ILE A 166 -21.09 -15.24 11.42
N ASN A 167 -21.06 -14.43 12.47
CA ASN A 167 -20.03 -14.46 13.50
C ASN A 167 -20.67 -14.49 14.89
N ASP A 168 -20.69 -15.67 15.52
CA ASP A 168 -21.30 -15.90 16.82
C ASP A 168 -20.68 -15.02 17.94
N GLY A 169 -19.48 -14.49 17.75
CA GLY A 169 -18.83 -13.55 18.65
C GLY A 169 -19.48 -12.16 18.69
N ILE A 170 -20.30 -11.81 17.70
CA ILE A 170 -21.04 -10.55 17.67
C ILE A 170 -22.30 -10.70 18.51
N LEU A 171 -22.32 -10.07 19.69
CA LEU A 171 -23.47 -10.16 20.59
C LEU A 171 -24.64 -9.25 20.13
N PRO A 172 -25.84 -9.80 19.90
CA PRO A 172 -27.03 -9.01 19.53
C PRO A 172 -27.73 -8.37 20.72
N THR A 173 -27.24 -8.59 21.94
CA THR A 173 -27.84 -8.11 23.19
C THR A 173 -26.92 -7.10 23.90
N GLY A 174 -27.44 -6.47 24.95
CA GLY A 174 -26.74 -5.46 25.75
C GLY A 174 -27.58 -4.21 26.00
N THR A 175 -26.96 -3.20 26.61
CA THR A 175 -27.56 -1.87 26.73
C THR A 175 -27.68 -1.20 25.36
N LYS A 176 -28.57 -0.21 25.20
CA LYS A 176 -28.71 0.52 23.93
C LYS A 176 -27.36 1.11 23.48
N ALA A 177 -26.60 1.69 24.42
CA ALA A 177 -25.30 2.29 24.12
C ALA A 177 -24.29 1.26 23.61
N GLU A 178 -24.20 0.09 24.25
CA GLU A 178 -23.32 -1.01 23.81
C GLU A 178 -23.69 -1.51 22.40
N MET A 179 -24.98 -1.70 22.12
CA MET A 179 -25.44 -2.14 20.81
C MET A 179 -25.16 -1.09 19.72
N VAL A 180 -25.34 0.20 20.04
CA VAL A 180 -24.99 1.30 19.14
C VAL A 180 -23.50 1.28 18.81
N GLN A 181 -22.63 1.24 19.83
CA GLN A 181 -21.19 1.25 19.61
C GLN A 181 -20.75 0.04 18.78
N ARG A 182 -21.22 -1.16 19.15
CA ARG A 182 -20.87 -2.39 18.43
C ARG A 182 -21.28 -2.34 16.97
N LEU A 183 -22.50 -1.87 16.68
CA LEU A 183 -22.95 -1.77 15.30
C LEU A 183 -22.18 -0.71 14.52
N ILE A 184 -21.82 0.42 15.13
CA ILE A 184 -20.93 1.42 14.51
C ILE A 184 -19.60 0.78 14.15
N ASP A 185 -18.95 0.10 15.09
CA ASP A 185 -17.63 -0.52 14.87
C ASP A 185 -17.68 -1.52 13.70
N ILE A 186 -18.68 -2.39 13.66
CA ILE A 186 -18.86 -3.37 12.57
C ILE A 186 -19.08 -2.66 11.23
N LEU A 187 -19.95 -1.65 11.19
CA LEU A 187 -20.28 -0.95 9.94
C LEU A 187 -19.10 -0.12 9.43
N GLU A 188 -18.31 0.49 10.31
CA GLU A 188 -17.09 1.22 9.94
C GLU A 188 -15.99 0.29 9.42
N ILE A 189 -15.76 -0.84 10.09
CA ILE A 189 -14.83 -1.89 9.64
C ILE A 189 -15.25 -2.37 8.25
N ARG A 190 -16.52 -2.76 8.11
CA ARG A 190 -17.10 -3.23 6.86
C ARG A 190 -16.96 -2.20 5.73
N ALA A 191 -17.29 -0.94 6.01
CA ALA A 191 -17.15 0.12 5.02
C ALA A 191 -15.67 0.30 4.59
N GLY A 192 -14.73 0.18 5.54
CA GLY A 192 -13.30 0.23 5.25
C GLY A 192 -12.80 -0.93 4.40
N ASP A 193 -13.24 -2.16 4.69
CA ASP A 193 -12.86 -3.36 3.93
C ASP A 193 -13.39 -3.31 2.50
N LEU A 194 -14.67 -2.96 2.33
CA LEU A 194 -15.28 -2.82 1.00
C LEU A 194 -14.65 -1.70 0.18
N LEU A 195 -14.08 -0.69 0.84
CA LEU A 195 -13.34 0.37 0.17
C LEU A 195 -12.02 -0.11 -0.41
N LEU A 196 -11.39 -1.15 0.17
CA LEU A 196 -10.10 -1.66 -0.29
C LEU A 196 -10.18 -2.14 -1.73
N GLY A 197 -11.20 -2.91 -2.09
CA GLY A 197 -11.40 -3.38 -3.47
C GLY A 197 -11.50 -2.25 -4.48
N LYS A 198 -12.16 -1.15 -4.12
CA LYS A 198 -12.29 0.04 -4.98
C LYS A 198 -10.96 0.78 -5.14
N VAL A 199 -10.23 0.98 -4.06
CA VAL A 199 -9.01 1.83 -4.04
C VAL A 199 -7.80 1.07 -4.55
N PHE A 200 -7.70 -0.21 -4.23
CA PHE A 200 -6.53 -1.01 -4.52
C PHE A 200 -6.71 -1.96 -5.71
N GLY A 201 -7.90 -1.98 -6.33
CA GLY A 201 -8.18 -2.88 -7.45
C GLY A 201 -8.14 -4.36 -7.03
N LEU A 202 -8.33 -4.66 -5.74
CA LEU A 202 -8.47 -6.01 -5.23
C LEU A 202 -9.83 -6.54 -5.69
N HIS A 203 -9.90 -6.98 -6.94
CA HIS A 203 -11.04 -7.65 -7.53
C HIS A 203 -10.87 -9.16 -7.38
N ASP A 204 -11.98 -9.84 -7.08
CA ASP A 204 -12.11 -11.31 -7.06
C ASP A 204 -11.61 -11.91 -8.40
N ASP A 205 -10.66 -12.82 -8.32
CA ASP A 205 -9.77 -13.30 -9.39
C ASP A 205 -10.49 -13.78 -10.67
N ARG A 206 -10.35 -13.06 -11.79
CA ARG A 206 -10.42 -13.56 -13.20
C ARG A 206 -9.75 -12.64 -14.24
N ALA A 207 -8.72 -11.88 -13.90
CA ALA A 207 -8.00 -11.07 -14.88
C ALA A 207 -6.48 -11.21 -14.69
N SER A 208 -5.94 -12.20 -15.40
CA SER A 208 -4.58 -12.28 -15.96
C SER A 208 -3.45 -11.61 -15.19
N ASP A 209 -2.54 -12.44 -14.69
CA ASP A 209 -1.15 -12.16 -14.30
C ASP A 209 -0.29 -11.57 -15.46
N GLU A 210 -0.84 -10.76 -16.35
CA GLU A 210 -0.15 -10.17 -17.51
C GLU A 210 0.16 -8.67 -17.34
N ASP A 211 -0.42 -7.97 -16.35
CA ASP A 211 -0.19 -6.52 -16.20
C ASP A 211 1.02 -6.15 -15.33
N CYS A 212 1.55 -7.07 -14.52
CA CYS A 212 2.73 -6.78 -13.68
C CYS A 212 4.06 -6.95 -14.47
N SER A 213 4.08 -7.79 -15.51
CA SER A 213 5.28 -8.06 -16.31
C SER A 213 5.52 -7.07 -17.46
N GLN A 214 4.50 -6.31 -17.87
CA GLN A 214 4.64 -5.32 -18.96
C GLN A 214 5.22 -3.97 -18.51
N LEU A 215 5.30 -3.71 -17.21
CA LEU A 215 5.94 -2.49 -16.69
C LEU A 215 7.45 -2.66 -16.44
N GLU A 216 7.95 -3.90 -16.42
CA GLU A 216 9.38 -4.20 -16.23
C GLU A 216 10.17 -4.25 -17.56
N SER A 217 9.51 -4.39 -18.71
CA SER A 217 10.19 -4.53 -20.02
C SER A 217 10.47 -3.23 -20.77
N ALA A 218 10.05 -2.07 -20.26
CA ALA A 218 10.26 -0.77 -20.93
C ALA A 218 11.62 -0.11 -20.63
N GLY A 219 12.58 -0.86 -20.08
CA GLY A 219 13.91 -0.36 -19.68
C GLY A 219 15.10 -0.90 -20.48
N GLU A 220 14.89 -1.85 -21.38
CA GLU A 220 15.98 -2.48 -22.16
C GLU A 220 15.74 -2.28 -23.66
N ASP A 221 16.17 -1.16 -24.21
CA ASP A 221 16.56 -1.01 -25.62
C ASP A 221 17.12 0.41 -25.86
N ASP A 222 18.44 0.57 -25.69
CA ASP A 222 19.35 1.22 -26.66
C ASP A 222 20.74 1.37 -26.01
N SER A 223 21.60 0.37 -26.21
CA SER A 223 23.04 0.59 -26.17
C SER A 223 23.61 0.16 -27.51
N ASP A 224 23.52 1.06 -28.47
CA ASP A 224 24.24 0.96 -29.73
C ASP A 224 25.74 1.11 -29.43
N ILE A 225 26.46 0.01 -29.65
CA ILE A 225 27.89 -0.14 -29.44
C ILE A 225 28.59 0.55 -30.61
N THR A 226 29.27 1.67 -30.38
CA THR A 226 30.36 2.10 -31.28
C THR A 226 31.69 1.80 -30.63
N GLU A 227 32.22 0.65 -31.03
CA GLU A 227 33.59 0.17 -30.90
C GLU A 227 34.58 1.23 -31.43
N VAL A 228 35.48 1.71 -30.58
CA VAL A 228 36.65 2.48 -31.01
C VAL A 228 37.80 1.48 -31.20
N GLU A 229 38.00 1.03 -32.44
CA GLU A 229 39.19 0.28 -32.83
C GLU A 229 40.45 1.13 -32.56
N SER A 230 41.32 0.61 -31.70
CA SER A 230 42.70 1.08 -31.58
C SER A 230 43.53 0.44 -32.71
N ARG A 231 44.02 1.24 -33.65
CA ARG A 231 45.01 0.82 -34.65
C ARG A 231 46.14 1.84 -34.78
N ASP A 232 47.30 1.39 -34.33
CA ASP A 232 48.64 1.57 -34.89
C ASP A 232 48.97 2.90 -35.58
N ILE A 233 49.86 3.67 -34.94
CA ILE A 233 50.68 4.68 -35.61
C ILE A 233 52.16 4.26 -35.50
N LEU A 234 52.68 3.66 -36.57
CA LEU A 234 54.11 3.65 -36.88
C LEU A 234 54.35 4.16 -38.30
N SER A 235 55.15 5.24 -38.37
CA SER A 235 56.02 5.76 -39.44
C SER A 235 55.47 5.96 -40.87
N ALA A 236 55.63 7.17 -41.41
CA ALA A 236 56.77 7.52 -42.28
C ALA A 236 56.72 8.96 -42.84
N SER A 237 57.87 9.64 -42.71
CA SER A 237 58.56 10.49 -43.72
C SER A 237 57.97 11.81 -44.24
N SER A 238 58.65 12.92 -43.91
CA SER A 238 59.56 13.63 -44.83
C SER A 238 60.55 14.50 -44.07
#